data_AF-A0A2P6REC9-F1
#
_entry.id   AF-A0A2P6REC9-F1
#
_cell.length_a   1.000
_cell.length_b   1.000
_cell.length_c   1.000
_cell.angle_alpha   90.00
_cell.angle_beta   90.00
_cell.angle_gamma   90.00
#
_symmetry.space_group_name_H-M   'P 1'
#
loop_
_entity.id
_entity.type
_entity.pdbx_description
1 polymer ?
#
loop_
_entity_poly.entity_id
_entity_poly.type
_entity_poly.pdbx_seq_one_letter_code
_entity_poly.pdbx_strand_id
1 'polypeptide(L)'
;MENVKQWYLRNLLSRLNISLRTLIRSVCNVFEFEKRARAFYAEPLDHLSPNDFIEMMILDGCFLLELFKKFFCEGYKRCHKKNFVPAEVLHIENDPITTY
;
A
#
# COMPACT_ATOMS: atom_id res chain seq x y z
N MET A 1 14.02 -10.19 -6.25
CA MET A 1 12.70 -9.72 -5.79
C MET A 1 12.79 -9.10 -4.40
N GLU A 2 13.45 -9.77 -3.45
CA GLU A 2 13.56 -9.30 -2.06
C GLU A 2 14.19 -7.91 -1.88
N ASN A 3 15.30 -7.63 -2.59
CA ASN A 3 15.94 -6.30 -2.54
C ASN A 3 15.01 -5.16 -3.00
N VAL A 4 14.08 -5.46 -3.92
CA VAL A 4 13.09 -4.48 -4.39
C VAL A 4 12.08 -4.23 -3.28
N LYS A 5 11.53 -5.27 -2.65
CA LYS A 5 10.62 -5.14 -1.50
C LYS A 5 11.24 -4.28 -0.39
N GLN A 6 12.50 -4.55 -0.04
CA GLN A 6 13.23 -3.78 0.97
C GLN A 6 13.40 -2.30 0.59
N TRP A 7 13.64 -2.00 -0.69
CA TRP A 7 13.74 -0.61 -1.15
C TRP A 7 12.41 0.15 -1.01
N TYR A 8 11.29 -0.48 -1.40
CA TYR A 8 9.95 0.09 -1.24
C TYR A 8 9.60 0.31 0.23
N LEU A 9 9.91 -0.66 1.09
CA LEU A 9 9.74 -0.51 2.54
C LEU A 9 10.55 0.67 3.10
N ARG A 10 11.83 0.79 2.73
CA ARG A 10 12.68 1.92 3.18
C ARG A 10 12.10 3.27 2.75
N ASN A 11 11.58 3.37 1.53
CA ASN A 11 10.92 4.58 1.04
C ASN A 11 9.65 4.91 1.85
N LEU A 12 8.83 3.90 2.17
CA LEU A 12 7.64 4.07 3.00
C LEU A 12 8.00 4.57 4.40
N LEU A 13 8.92 3.86 5.07
CA LEU A 13 9.35 4.18 6.44
C LEU A 13 10.00 5.57 6.54
N SER A 14 10.86 5.90 5.58
CA SER A 14 11.51 7.22 5.51
C SER A 14 10.48 8.35 5.37
N ARG A 15 9.44 8.16 4.55
CA ARG A 15 8.41 9.17 4.34
C ARG A 15 7.47 9.32 5.52
N LEU A 16 7.15 8.22 6.20
CA LEU A 16 6.35 8.24 7.42
C LEU A 16 7.15 8.71 8.64
N ASN A 17 8.48 8.76 8.54
CA ASN A 17 9.40 9.07 9.62
C ASN A 17 9.21 8.14 10.84
N ILE A 18 9.05 6.84 10.59
CA ILE A 18 8.86 5.81 11.62
C ILE A 18 9.82 4.65 11.42
N SER A 19 10.10 3.91 12.50
CA SER A 19 10.85 2.66 12.43
C SER A 19 9.96 1.49 12.04
N LEU A 20 10.55 0.42 11.48
CA LEU A 20 9.83 -0.83 11.20
C LEU A 20 9.20 -1.41 12.48
N ARG A 21 9.91 -1.35 13.62
CA ARG A 21 9.38 -1.77 14.92
C ARG A 21 8.13 -0.98 15.33
N THR A 22 8.14 0.33 15.12
CA THR A 22 6.99 1.20 15.40
C THR A 22 5.81 0.82 14.51
N LEU A 23 6.06 0.57 13.23
CA LEU A 23 5.05 0.12 12.29
C LEU A 23 4.46 -1.22 12.74
N ILE A 24 5.28 -2.25 12.97
CA ILE A 24 4.81 -3.56 13.44
C ILE A 24 3.96 -3.44 14.71
N ARG A 25 4.42 -2.63 15.68
CA ARG A 25 3.66 -2.36 16.92
C ARG A 25 2.31 -1.69 16.65
N SER A 26 2.22 -0.78 15.69
CA SER A 26 0.97 -0.10 15.34
C SER A 26 -0.04 -1.03 14.67
N VAL A 27 0.43 -2.11 14.05
CA VAL A 27 -0.41 -3.11 13.37
C VAL A 27 -0.63 -4.37 14.23
N CYS A 28 -0.41 -4.31 15.56
CA CYS A 28 -0.53 -5.46 16.48
C CYS A 28 -1.87 -6.21 16.43
N ASN A 29 -2.96 -5.58 15.97
CA ASN A 29 -4.26 -6.23 15.78
C ASN A 29 -4.25 -7.34 14.70
N VAL A 30 -3.15 -7.49 13.97
CA VAL A 30 -2.96 -8.54 12.95
C VAL A 30 -2.80 -9.94 13.55
N PHE A 31 -2.50 -10.06 14.84
CA PHE A 31 -2.35 -11.37 15.48
C PHE A 31 -3.62 -12.24 15.35
N GLU A 32 -4.81 -11.62 15.39
CA GLU A 32 -6.09 -12.28 15.19
C GLU A 32 -6.30 -12.77 13.74
N PHE A 33 -5.63 -12.12 12.78
CA PHE A 33 -5.73 -12.46 11.36
C PHE A 33 -4.66 -13.49 10.93
N GLU A 34 -3.60 -13.66 11.73
CA GLU A 34 -2.43 -14.48 11.40
C GLU A 34 -2.82 -15.92 10.99
N LYS A 35 -3.59 -16.61 11.84
CA LYS A 35 -4.01 -18.00 11.59
C LYS A 35 -4.80 -18.14 10.30
N ARG A 36 -5.70 -17.18 10.04
CA ARG A 36 -6.51 -17.16 8.82
C ARG A 36 -5.65 -16.85 7.60
N ALA A 37 -4.71 -15.91 7.72
CA ALA A 37 -3.80 -15.52 6.65
C ALA A 37 -2.95 -16.70 6.18
N ARG A 38 -2.42 -17.51 7.10
CA ARG A 38 -1.61 -18.69 6.77
C ARG A 38 -2.32 -19.67 5.84
N ALA A 39 -3.61 -19.89 6.05
CA ALA A 39 -4.41 -20.80 5.23
C ALA A 39 -4.59 -20.33 3.77
N PHE A 40 -4.30 -19.06 3.47
CA PHE A 40 -4.35 -18.52 2.10
C PHE A 40 -3.01 -18.60 1.37
N TYR A 41 -1.91 -18.94 2.04
CA TYR A 41 -0.64 -19.19 1.37
C TYR A 41 -0.66 -20.58 0.73
N ALA A 42 -0.09 -20.70 -0.47
CA ALA A 42 -0.06 -21.96 -1.21
C ALA A 42 0.76 -23.05 -0.50
N GLU A 43 1.84 -22.64 0.16
CA GLU A 43 2.72 -23.52 0.92
C GLU A 43 2.47 -23.33 2.43
N PRO A 44 2.49 -24.41 3.23
CA PRO A 44 2.43 -24.31 4.68
C PRO A 44 3.64 -23.55 5.24
N LEU A 45 3.38 -22.61 6.14
CA LEU A 45 4.40 -21.75 6.73
C LEU A 45 4.68 -22.09 8.21
N ASP A 46 4.38 -23.32 8.63
CA ASP A 46 4.46 -23.77 10.04
C ASP A 46 5.86 -23.66 10.66
N HIS A 47 6.90 -23.57 9.81
CA HIS A 47 8.28 -23.34 10.23
C HIS A 47 8.54 -21.91 10.75
N LEU A 48 7.65 -20.95 10.45
CA LEU A 48 7.75 -19.57 10.93
C LEU A 48 6.97 -19.41 12.23
N SER A 49 7.61 -18.78 13.22
CA SER A 49 6.88 -18.34 14.41
C SER A 49 5.77 -17.34 14.03
N PRO A 50 4.72 -17.17 14.85
CA PRO A 50 3.68 -16.17 14.59
C PRO A 50 4.24 -14.77 14.38
N ASN A 51 5.27 -14.39 15.16
CA ASN A 51 5.91 -13.09 15.02
C ASN A 51 6.64 -12.95 13.69
N ASP A 52 7.41 -13.96 13.27
CA ASP A 52 8.16 -13.92 12.02
C ASP A 52 7.22 -13.89 10.81
N PHE A 53 6.11 -14.63 10.88
CA PHE A 53 5.08 -14.61 9.84
C PHE A 53 4.38 -13.25 9.75
N ILE A 54 4.03 -12.65 10.89
CA ILE A 54 3.41 -11.32 10.91
C ILE A 54 4.39 -10.27 10.37
N GLU A 55 5.66 -10.34 10.74
CA GLU A 55 6.70 -9.46 10.20
C GLU A 55 6.79 -9.62 8.67
N MET A 56 6.89 -10.84 8.16
CA MET A 56 6.86 -11.13 6.72
C MET A 56 5.61 -10.55 6.03
N MET A 57 4.42 -10.74 6.62
CA MET A 57 3.17 -10.26 6.03
C MET A 57 3.09 -8.73 6.01
N ILE A 58 3.57 -8.05 7.05
CA ILE A 58 3.64 -6.58 7.10
C ILE A 58 4.62 -6.06 6.06
N LEU A 59 5.78 -6.71 5.90
CA LEU A 59 6.77 -6.34 4.89
C LEU A 59 6.19 -6.43 3.47
N ASP A 60 5.50 -7.52 3.17
CA ASP A 60 4.84 -7.73 1.88
C ASP A 60 3.69 -6.74 1.65
N GLY A 61 2.86 -6.48 2.66
CA GLY A 61 1.79 -5.48 2.60
C GLY A 61 2.33 -4.07 2.34
N CYS A 62 3.43 -3.69 3.00
CA CYS A 62 4.10 -2.41 2.78
C CYS A 62 4.63 -2.26 1.35
N PHE A 63 5.22 -3.34 0.82
CA PHE A 63 5.66 -3.37 -0.57
C PHE A 63 4.50 -3.15 -1.53
N LEU A 64 3.38 -3.86 -1.36
CA LEU A 64 2.19 -3.71 -2.21
C LEU A 64 1.60 -2.30 -2.13
N LEU A 65 1.48 -1.73 -0.93
CA LEU A 65 0.97 -0.37 -0.73
C LEU A 65 1.84 0.67 -1.45
N GLU A 66 3.17 0.58 -1.31
CA GLU A 66 4.08 1.52 -1.95
C GLU A 66 4.15 1.29 -3.47
N LEU A 67 4.03 0.03 -3.93
CA LEU A 67 3.92 -0.32 -5.34
C LEU A 67 2.68 0.34 -5.96
N PHE A 68 1.51 0.10 -5.39
CA PHE A 68 0.25 0.68 -5.86
C PHE A 68 0.26 2.20 -5.82
N LYS A 69 0.83 2.82 -4.78
CA LYS A 69 1.01 4.27 -4.73
C LYS A 69 1.82 4.78 -5.92
N LYS A 70 2.95 4.14 -6.25
CA LYS A 70 3.79 4.57 -7.37
C LYS A 70 3.08 4.41 -8.71
N PHE A 71 2.43 3.26 -8.93
CA PHE A 71 1.78 3.00 -10.21
C PHE A 71 0.49 3.79 -10.41
N PHE A 72 -0.36 3.86 -9.39
CA PHE A 72 -1.67 4.51 -9.52
C PHE A 72 -1.61 6.01 -9.24
N CYS A 73 -0.94 6.48 -8.19
CA CYS A 73 -0.93 7.92 -7.87
C CYS A 73 0.10 8.71 -8.69
N GLU A 74 1.26 8.14 -9.05
CA GLU A 74 2.22 8.86 -9.90
C GLU A 74 1.93 8.70 -11.40
N GLY A 75 1.34 7.57 -11.81
CA GLY A 75 0.77 7.42 -13.15
C GLY A 75 -0.30 8.49 -13.42
N TYR A 76 -1.22 8.70 -12.47
CA TYR A 76 -2.22 9.77 -12.55
C TYR A 76 -1.58 11.16 -12.61
N LYS A 77 -0.56 11.47 -11.80
CA LYS A 77 0.14 12.77 -11.85
C LYS A 77 0.87 12.99 -13.18
N ARG A 78 1.41 11.94 -13.80
CA ARG A 78 2.07 12.03 -15.11
C ARG A 78 1.07 12.33 -16.22
N CYS A 79 -0.11 11.70 -16.20
CA CYS A 79 -1.18 11.98 -17.18
C CYS A 79 -1.86 13.34 -16.92
N HIS A 80 -2.08 13.72 -15.65
CA HIS A 80 -2.76 14.95 -15.30
C HIS A 80 -1.88 16.21 -15.40
N LYS A 81 -0.53 16.08 -15.32
CA LYS A 81 0.38 17.20 -15.64
C LYS A 81 0.38 17.58 -17.13
N LYS A 82 -0.03 16.67 -18.02
CA LYS A 82 -0.14 16.98 -19.46
C LYS A 82 -1.49 17.58 -19.86
N ASN A 83 -2.50 17.51 -18.98
CA ASN A 83 -3.87 17.95 -19.25
C ASN A 83 -4.39 18.97 -18.21
N PHE A 84 -3.53 19.70 -17.51
CA PHE A 84 -4.00 20.81 -16.65
C PHE A 84 -4.43 21.98 -17.54
N VAL A 85 -5.69 21.96 -17.96
CA VAL A 85 -6.40 23.17 -18.37
C VAL A 85 -6.98 23.78 -17.09
N PRO A 86 -6.72 25.07 -16.79
CA PRO A 86 -7.27 25.72 -15.60
C PRO A 86 -8.79 25.57 -15.54
N ALA A 87 -9.33 25.37 -14.33
CA ALA A 87 -10.77 25.20 -14.09
C ALA A 87 -11.62 26.39 -14.60
N GLU A 88 -10.98 27.52 -14.88
CA GLU A 88 -11.54 28.73 -15.47
C GLU A 88 -12.04 28.52 -16.92
N VAL A 89 -11.60 27.47 -17.62
CA VAL A 89 -11.95 27.18 -19.03
C VAL A 89 -13.10 26.16 -19.15
N LEU A 90 -13.47 25.48 -18.06
CA LEU A 90 -14.59 24.54 -18.06
C LEU A 90 -15.87 25.30 -17.68
N HIS A 91 -16.47 25.96 -18.68
CA HIS A 91 -17.90 26.29 -18.63
C HIS A 91 -18.70 24.98 -18.58
N ILE A 92 -18.89 24.45 -17.38
CA ILE A 92 -19.79 23.32 -17.13
C ILE A 92 -21.21 23.87 -17.10
N GLU A 93 -21.76 24.17 -18.28
CA GLU A 93 -23.20 24.18 -18.44
C GLU A 93 -23.67 22.72 -18.52
N ASN A 94 -24.32 22.31 -17.43
CA ASN A 94 -25.36 21.28 -17.35
C ASN A 94 -25.05 19.90 -17.96
N ASP A 95 -24.76 18.90 -17.13
CA ASP A 95 -25.22 17.54 -17.42
C ASP A 95 -25.59 16.74 -16.14
N PRO A 96 -26.69 15.96 -16.17
CA PRO A 96 -27.43 15.54 -14.99
C PRO A 96 -27.10 14.11 -14.59
N ILE A 97 -26.06 13.90 -13.78
CA ILE A 97 -25.83 12.59 -13.15
C ILE A 97 -25.44 12.77 -11.69
N THR A 98 -26.39 13.29 -10.90
CA THR A 98 -26.42 13.14 -9.45
C THR A 98 -27.87 12.94 -9.00
N THR A 99 -28.40 11.76 -9.24
CA THR A 99 -29.56 11.24 -8.50
C THR A 99 -29.50 9.71 -8.52
N TYR A 100 -28.88 9.14 -7.48
CA TYR A 100 -29.34 7.96 -6.73
C TYR A 100 -28.63 7.96 -5.38
#